data_AF-A8LN10-F1
#
_entry.id   AF-A8LN10-F1
#
_cell.length_a   1.000
_cell.length_b   1.000
_cell.length_c   1.000
_cell.angle_alpha   90.00
_cell.angle_beta   90.00
_cell.angle_gamma   90.00
#
_symmetry.space_group_name_H-M   'P 1'
#
loop_
_entity.id
_entity.type
_entity.pdbx_description
1 polymer ?
#
loop_
_entity_poly.entity_id
_entity_poly.type
_entity_poly.pdbx_seq_one_letter_code
_entity_poly.pdbx_strand_id
1 'polypeptide(L)'
;MEEVLAGFAEAEAADPVRLRMELMAPSADGAASHASGIALAAWVWPGFSGSDGIVFHSERQVRNLVQDECLHVGRDDQGRLCLEPGGGYSVARVVFEIEGVHVPFDLPWPDVTVSRRRAEGSVAQLPHGTRLSVGEDDRFDTISIRCPDQKAQLIIRGRREERPFYGGLTRSLAVRDLLAPASDERVLLQRGNGSEVLLFELVAALAPQAINLLPARNAIRLQLKFGDPVDAVAVEVENETGAVVFAEAALRHRPVATRRPDWFHAELNDNDAHGLELTLDADWIDDGPCLARLLIRPEGRDGWRPLRNSRGDSFAVAIANPAAEGFVQDGELQRRFEALSRWLSDCYAAECWPTLERTLVPRWQELGCRLRELRGGDGAVMRAACLPPPDHAAPDWVPILHPLQFAPDLYAAAPQAFAALAASVDPDVAEMAALATLNTARLHPNSITDLHATAISMTAL
;
A
#
# COMPACT_ATOMS: atom_id res chain seq x y z
N MET A 1 -36.37 2.46 26.17
CA MET A 1 -35.08 2.88 25.57
C MET A 1 -34.18 3.50 26.63
N GLU A 2 -34.72 4.35 27.52
CA GLU A 2 -34.00 4.88 28.69
C GLU A 2 -33.44 3.81 29.65
N GLU A 3 -34.15 2.70 29.90
CA GLU A 3 -33.63 1.62 30.78
C GLU A 3 -32.45 0.83 30.20
N VAL A 4 -32.39 0.69 28.86
CA VAL A 4 -31.22 0.05 28.20
C VAL A 4 -30.01 0.96 28.31
N LEU A 5 -30.20 2.28 28.29
CA LEU A 5 -29.16 3.29 28.47
C LEU A 5 -28.79 3.51 29.95
N ALA A 6 -29.66 3.20 30.90
CA ALA A 6 -29.37 3.31 32.33
C ALA A 6 -28.27 2.33 32.78
N GLY A 7 -28.17 1.15 32.15
CA GLY A 7 -27.02 0.24 32.31
C GLY A 7 -25.70 0.76 31.74
N PHE A 8 -25.74 1.81 30.91
CA PHE A 8 -24.55 2.52 30.41
C PHE A 8 -24.13 3.69 31.31
N ALA A 9 -24.95 4.12 32.27
CA ALA A 9 -24.58 5.18 33.19
C ALA A 9 -23.42 4.77 34.13
N GLU A 10 -23.20 3.45 34.31
CA GLU A 10 -22.04 2.89 35.02
C GLU A 10 -20.91 2.42 34.07
N ALA A 11 -21.11 2.46 32.76
CA ALA A 11 -20.01 2.23 31.81
C ALA A 11 -19.23 3.54 31.65
N GLU A 12 -18.15 3.69 32.43
CA GLU A 12 -17.08 4.68 32.20
C GLU A 12 -16.41 4.60 30.80
N ALA A 13 -16.93 3.76 29.89
CA ALA A 13 -16.33 3.39 28.62
C ALA A 13 -16.62 4.43 27.54
N ALA A 14 -15.70 5.38 27.38
CA ALA A 14 -15.57 6.13 26.13
C ALA A 14 -15.07 5.26 24.97
N ASP A 15 -14.53 4.08 25.29
CA ASP A 15 -13.97 3.10 24.37
C ASP A 15 -15.06 2.16 23.80
N PRO A 16 -14.84 1.56 22.62
CA PRO A 16 -15.69 0.49 22.09
C PRO A 16 -15.81 -0.72 23.03
N VAL A 17 -17.03 -1.23 23.20
CA VAL A 17 -17.38 -2.33 24.11
C VAL A 17 -18.36 -3.33 23.49
N ARG A 18 -18.46 -4.52 24.09
CA ARG A 18 -19.48 -5.51 23.76
C ARG A 18 -20.77 -5.24 24.54
N LEU A 19 -21.85 -4.92 23.83
CA LEU A 19 -23.18 -4.91 24.38
C LEU A 19 -23.78 -6.32 24.28
N ARG A 20 -24.29 -6.86 25.39
CA ARG A 20 -25.06 -8.10 25.44
C ARG A 20 -26.46 -7.76 25.96
N MET A 21 -27.48 -8.14 25.20
CA MET A 21 -28.88 -7.93 25.53
C MET A 21 -29.56 -9.28 25.59
N GLU A 22 -30.37 -9.51 26.61
CA GLU A 22 -31.23 -10.69 26.70
C GLU A 22 -32.68 -10.25 26.64
N LEU A 23 -33.43 -10.81 25.70
CA LEU A 23 -34.86 -10.53 25.60
C LEU A 23 -35.56 -11.23 26.77
N MET A 24 -36.35 -10.48 27.52
CA MET A 24 -37.13 -11.02 28.63
C MET A 24 -38.54 -11.38 28.13
N ALA A 25 -39.03 -12.57 28.46
CA ALA A 25 -40.38 -12.99 28.10
C ALA A 25 -41.42 -12.34 29.02
N PRO A 26 -42.56 -11.85 28.49
CA PRO A 26 -43.60 -11.19 29.27
C PRO A 26 -44.22 -12.15 30.28
N SER A 27 -44.40 -11.67 31.51
CA SER A 27 -45.07 -12.39 32.60
C SER A 27 -46.54 -11.98 32.63
N ALA A 28 -47.45 -12.95 32.57
CA ALA A 28 -48.89 -12.70 32.51
C ALA A 28 -49.48 -12.13 33.82
N ASP A 29 -48.77 -12.26 34.95
CA ASP A 29 -49.32 -11.99 36.29
C ASP A 29 -48.49 -10.99 37.13
N GLY A 30 -47.64 -10.17 36.50
CA GLY A 30 -46.81 -9.20 37.24
C GLY A 30 -45.67 -9.84 38.06
N ALA A 31 -45.42 -11.14 37.89
CA ALA A 31 -44.22 -11.80 38.40
C ALA A 31 -42.97 -11.37 37.61
N ALA A 32 -41.80 -11.45 38.26
CA ALA A 32 -40.50 -11.06 37.69
C ALA A 32 -40.30 -11.64 36.29
N SER A 33 -39.91 -10.79 35.34
CA SER A 33 -39.61 -11.17 33.97
C SER A 33 -38.56 -12.30 33.95
N HIS A 34 -38.86 -13.37 33.22
CA HIS A 34 -37.95 -14.49 32.99
C HIS A 34 -37.24 -14.39 31.63
N ALA A 35 -36.01 -14.90 31.56
CA ALA A 35 -35.20 -14.95 30.35
C ALA A 35 -35.93 -15.72 29.22
N SER A 36 -36.03 -15.13 28.03
CA SER A 36 -36.61 -15.81 26.86
C SER A 36 -35.64 -16.80 26.20
N GLY A 37 -34.35 -16.79 26.59
CA GLY A 37 -33.28 -17.53 25.93
C GLY A 37 -32.81 -16.90 24.61
N ILE A 38 -33.38 -15.77 24.19
CA ILE A 38 -32.94 -15.02 23.02
C ILE A 38 -31.95 -13.95 23.48
N ALA A 39 -30.67 -14.14 23.17
CA ALA A 39 -29.61 -13.19 23.43
C ALA A 39 -29.13 -12.52 22.14
N LEU A 40 -28.86 -11.22 22.20
CA LEU A 40 -28.30 -10.39 21.15
C LEU A 40 -26.95 -9.86 21.65
N ALA A 41 -25.95 -9.83 20.78
CA ALA A 41 -24.69 -9.17 21.05
C ALA A 41 -24.39 -8.17 19.94
N ALA A 42 -23.92 -7.00 20.31
CA ALA A 42 -23.49 -5.94 19.39
C ALA A 42 -22.22 -5.29 19.91
N TRP A 43 -21.43 -4.73 19.01
CA TRP A 43 -20.34 -3.85 19.38
C TRP A 43 -20.86 -2.42 19.36
N VAL A 44 -20.60 -1.67 20.43
CA VAL A 44 -21.08 -0.29 20.58
C VAL A 44 -19.89 0.57 20.95
N TRP A 45 -19.80 1.77 20.38
CA TRP A 45 -18.86 2.79 20.79
C TRP A 45 -19.62 3.91 21.50
N PRO A 46 -19.76 3.87 22.85
CA PRO A 46 -20.63 4.79 23.58
C PRO A 46 -20.11 6.24 23.52
N GLY A 47 -18.79 6.40 23.54
CA GLY A 47 -18.15 7.72 23.44
C GLY A 47 -18.18 8.34 22.04
N PHE A 48 -18.71 7.67 21.02
CA PHE A 48 -18.75 8.20 19.64
C PHE A 48 -19.79 9.32 19.50
N SER A 49 -19.36 10.48 19.01
CA SER A 49 -20.20 11.68 18.87
C SER A 49 -20.46 12.08 17.41
N GLY A 50 -19.72 11.50 16.46
CA GLY A 50 -19.88 11.75 15.03
C GLY A 50 -18.56 11.71 14.28
N SER A 51 -18.59 12.04 12.99
CA SER A 51 -17.39 12.19 12.15
C SER A 51 -17.47 13.44 11.29
N ASP A 52 -16.31 14.04 11.03
CA ASP A 52 -16.13 15.11 10.05
C ASP A 52 -15.10 14.66 9.01
N GLY A 53 -15.60 14.26 7.84
CA GLY A 53 -14.79 13.64 6.79
C GLY A 53 -14.03 12.42 7.31
N ILE A 54 -12.72 12.57 7.46
CA ILE A 54 -11.79 11.51 7.87
C ILE A 54 -11.53 11.46 9.39
N VAL A 55 -12.06 12.41 10.17
CA VAL A 55 -11.82 12.50 11.63
C VAL A 55 -13.04 11.98 12.37
N PHE A 56 -12.82 11.08 13.33
CA PHE A 56 -13.87 10.56 14.21
C PHE A 56 -13.84 11.31 15.55
N HIS A 57 -14.99 11.83 15.93
CA HIS A 57 -15.17 12.59 17.17
C HIS A 57 -15.68 11.66 18.27
N SER A 58 -14.97 11.66 19.39
CA SER A 58 -15.40 11.01 20.62
C SER A 58 -15.31 11.95 21.82
N GLU A 59 -16.16 11.73 22.83
CA GLU A 59 -16.18 12.54 24.06
C GLU A 59 -14.87 12.48 24.83
N ARG A 60 -14.13 11.36 24.74
CA ARG A 60 -12.77 11.18 25.25
C ARG A 60 -11.90 10.44 24.25
N GLN A 61 -10.58 10.55 24.39
CA GLN A 61 -9.63 9.83 23.56
C GLN A 61 -9.73 8.30 23.76
N VAL A 62 -9.73 7.56 22.65
CA VAL A 62 -9.83 6.09 22.66
C VAL A 62 -8.54 5.46 23.18
N ARG A 63 -8.65 4.54 24.14
CA ARG A 63 -7.50 3.92 24.83
C ARG A 63 -7.24 2.49 24.43
N ASN A 64 -8.28 1.73 24.08
CA ASN A 64 -8.17 0.32 23.69
C ASN A 64 -7.87 0.12 22.19
N LEU A 65 -7.28 1.12 21.53
CA LEU A 65 -6.87 1.03 20.14
C LEU A 65 -5.57 0.21 20.04
N VAL A 66 -5.58 -0.86 19.24
CA VAL A 66 -4.38 -1.66 18.95
C VAL A 66 -3.73 -1.09 17.68
N GLN A 67 -2.91 -0.05 17.84
CA GLN A 67 -2.37 0.73 16.72
C GLN A 67 -1.55 -0.13 15.74
N ASP A 68 -0.78 -1.11 16.24
CA ASP A 68 0.09 -1.98 15.44
C ASP A 68 -0.68 -2.95 14.51
N GLU A 69 -2.00 -3.06 14.69
CA GLU A 69 -2.90 -3.90 13.90
C GLU A 69 -3.91 -3.07 13.07
N CYS A 70 -3.86 -1.74 13.16
CA CYS A 70 -4.70 -0.87 12.35
C CYS A 70 -4.11 -0.68 10.94
N LEU A 71 -4.99 -0.44 9.96
CA LEU A 71 -4.63 -0.16 8.56
C LEU A 71 -5.26 1.16 8.11
N HIS A 72 -4.45 2.11 7.67
CA HIS A 72 -4.87 3.46 7.25
C HIS A 72 -5.59 4.28 8.32
N VAL A 73 -5.32 3.97 9.60
CA VAL A 73 -5.91 4.66 10.76
C VAL A 73 -4.78 5.14 11.66
N GLY A 74 -4.83 6.41 12.03
CA GLY A 74 -3.89 7.02 12.93
C GLY A 74 -4.57 7.94 13.93
N ARG A 75 -3.76 8.82 14.52
CA ARG A 75 -4.21 9.90 15.37
C ARG A 75 -3.79 11.24 14.77
N ASP A 76 -4.67 12.22 14.84
CA ASP A 76 -4.34 13.58 14.45
C ASP A 76 -3.52 14.29 15.54
N ASP A 77 -3.14 15.55 15.31
CA ASP A 77 -2.38 16.38 16.26
C ASP A 77 -3.09 16.60 17.60
N GLN A 78 -4.40 16.36 17.66
CA GLN A 78 -5.23 16.44 18.87
C GLN A 78 -5.43 15.07 19.53
N GLY A 79 -4.78 14.03 19.01
CA GLY A 79 -4.87 12.66 19.50
C GLY A 79 -6.18 11.96 19.15
N ARG A 80 -7.00 12.51 18.25
CA ARG A 80 -8.29 11.96 17.82
C ARG A 80 -8.06 10.91 16.73
N LEU A 81 -8.92 9.90 16.71
CA LEU A 81 -8.87 8.86 15.69
C LEU A 81 -9.17 9.49 14.32
N CYS A 82 -8.31 9.27 13.33
CA CYS A 82 -8.53 9.75 11.97
C CYS A 82 -8.05 8.72 10.94
N LEU A 83 -8.68 8.73 9.77
CA LEU A 83 -8.17 8.01 8.60
C LEU A 83 -6.95 8.74 8.03
N GLU A 84 -6.03 8.01 7.42
CA GLU A 84 -4.87 8.59 6.75
C GLU A 84 -5.29 9.56 5.62
N PRO A 85 -4.92 10.84 5.67
CA PRO A 85 -5.42 11.87 4.75
C PRO A 85 -4.93 11.70 3.30
N GLY A 86 -3.87 10.91 3.07
CA GLY A 86 -3.35 10.65 1.73
C GLY A 86 -4.32 9.91 0.80
N GLY A 87 -5.36 9.28 1.36
CA GLY A 87 -6.33 8.49 0.60
C GLY A 87 -5.67 7.31 -0.12
N GLY A 88 -6.31 6.83 -1.20
CA GLY A 88 -5.80 5.70 -1.99
C GLY A 88 -6.24 4.31 -1.52
N TYR A 89 -7.20 4.24 -0.61
CA TYR A 89 -7.81 3.00 -0.13
C TYR A 89 -9.33 3.13 -0.10
N SER A 90 -10.04 2.01 -0.24
CA SER A 90 -11.51 1.98 -0.17
C SER A 90 -12.04 1.73 1.24
N VAL A 91 -11.23 1.07 2.08
CA VAL A 91 -11.54 0.68 3.44
C VAL A 91 -10.29 0.89 4.29
N ALA A 92 -10.46 1.53 5.42
CA ALA A 92 -9.50 1.53 6.51
C ALA A 92 -9.95 0.53 7.57
N ARG A 93 -9.02 -0.05 8.32
CA ARG A 93 -9.34 -1.00 9.39
C ARG A 93 -8.87 -0.46 10.73
N VAL A 94 -9.81 -0.37 11.67
CA VAL A 94 -9.51 -0.04 13.07
C VAL A 94 -9.64 -1.28 13.92
N VAL A 95 -8.68 -1.52 14.81
CA VAL A 95 -8.68 -2.68 15.71
C VAL A 95 -8.75 -2.21 17.16
N PHE A 96 -9.75 -2.71 17.88
CA PHE A 96 -9.92 -2.44 19.31
C PHE A 96 -9.74 -3.70 20.14
N GLU A 97 -9.07 -3.59 21.28
CA GLU A 97 -9.06 -4.64 22.30
C GLU A 97 -10.35 -4.56 23.13
N ILE A 98 -11.21 -5.57 23.01
CA ILE A 98 -12.49 -5.65 23.73
C ILE A 98 -12.57 -7.00 24.44
N GLU A 99 -12.69 -6.98 25.77
CA GLU A 99 -12.73 -8.20 26.60
C GLU A 99 -11.51 -9.13 26.38
N GLY A 100 -10.33 -8.58 26.10
CA GLY A 100 -9.10 -9.33 25.83
C GLY A 100 -9.03 -9.96 24.43
N VAL A 101 -9.93 -9.55 23.52
CA VAL A 101 -9.98 -10.00 22.13
C VAL A 101 -9.77 -8.79 21.22
N HIS A 102 -8.93 -8.94 20.20
CA HIS A 102 -8.74 -7.90 19.18
C HIS A 102 -9.88 -7.99 18.16
N VAL A 103 -10.68 -6.93 18.06
CA VAL A 103 -11.87 -6.85 17.21
C VAL A 103 -11.65 -5.84 16.10
N PRO A 104 -11.54 -6.28 14.82
CA PRO A 104 -11.39 -5.39 13.68
C PRO A 104 -12.74 -4.81 13.22
N PHE A 105 -12.72 -3.55 12.78
CA PHE A 105 -13.85 -2.87 12.14
C PHE A 105 -13.40 -2.17 10.85
N ASP A 106 -14.16 -2.39 9.78
CA ASP A 106 -13.90 -1.81 8.46
C ASP A 106 -14.64 -0.47 8.31
N LEU A 107 -13.87 0.58 8.05
CA LEU A 107 -14.32 1.96 7.89
C LEU A 107 -14.20 2.35 6.41
N PRO A 108 -15.32 2.59 5.70
CA PRO A 108 -15.26 2.95 4.29
C PRO A 108 -14.65 4.34 4.09
N TRP A 109 -13.83 4.50 3.05
CA TRP A 109 -13.28 5.81 2.69
C TRP A 109 -14.42 6.75 2.26
N PRO A 110 -14.58 7.91 2.93
CA PRO A 110 -15.73 8.78 2.72
C PRO A 110 -15.64 9.62 1.45
N ASP A 111 -14.47 9.64 0.80
CA ASP A 111 -14.17 10.56 -0.29
C ASP A 111 -13.91 9.82 -1.62
N VAL A 112 -13.36 10.53 -2.60
CA VAL A 112 -13.06 10.02 -3.95
C VAL A 112 -12.09 8.86 -3.87
N THR A 113 -12.42 7.76 -4.53
CA THR A 113 -11.50 6.64 -4.74
C THR A 113 -11.27 6.43 -6.23
N VAL A 114 -10.06 5.99 -6.55
CA VAL A 114 -9.68 5.57 -7.90
C VAL A 114 -9.21 4.14 -7.79
N SER A 115 -9.70 3.26 -8.64
CA SER A 115 -9.22 1.89 -8.74
C SER A 115 -8.96 1.51 -10.18
N ARG A 116 -7.97 0.66 -10.39
CA ARG A 116 -7.70 0.03 -11.68
C ARG A 116 -8.15 -1.41 -11.60
N ARG A 117 -9.06 -1.78 -12.50
CA ARG A 117 -9.42 -3.17 -12.76
C ARG A 117 -8.70 -3.62 -14.01
N ARG A 118 -7.92 -4.69 -13.92
CA ARG A 118 -7.21 -5.20 -15.10
C ARG A 118 -8.01 -6.29 -15.80
N ALA A 119 -7.53 -6.68 -16.98
CA ALA A 119 -8.22 -7.60 -17.86
C ALA A 119 -8.46 -9.02 -17.26
N GLU A 120 -7.61 -9.45 -16.34
CA GLU A 120 -7.70 -10.72 -15.60
C GLU A 120 -8.75 -10.71 -14.46
N GLY A 121 -9.29 -9.53 -14.11
CA GLY A 121 -10.22 -9.31 -13.02
C GLY A 121 -9.65 -8.74 -11.72
N SER A 122 -8.33 -8.59 -11.58
CA SER A 122 -7.72 -8.03 -10.36
C SER A 122 -8.07 -6.54 -10.23
N VAL A 123 -8.19 -6.08 -8.98
CA VAL A 123 -8.55 -4.69 -8.67
C VAL A 123 -7.54 -4.14 -7.69
N ALA A 124 -6.92 -3.02 -8.06
CA ALA A 124 -5.96 -2.31 -7.23
C ALA A 124 -6.43 -0.86 -7.02
N GLN A 125 -6.22 -0.31 -5.82
CA GLN A 125 -6.58 1.08 -5.53
C GLN A 125 -5.43 2.00 -5.92
N LEU A 126 -5.73 3.10 -6.60
CA LEU A 126 -4.73 4.08 -7.02
C LEU A 126 -4.77 5.29 -6.07
N PRO A 127 -3.66 5.59 -5.37
CA PRO A 127 -3.51 6.83 -4.62
C PRO A 127 -3.71 8.06 -5.53
N HIS A 128 -4.21 9.15 -4.94
CA HIS A 128 -4.35 10.41 -5.68
C HIS A 128 -2.97 10.95 -6.09
N GLY A 129 -2.88 11.51 -7.29
CA GLY A 129 -1.61 11.99 -7.85
C GLY A 129 -0.71 10.90 -8.40
N THR A 130 -1.16 9.64 -8.44
CA THR A 130 -0.36 8.53 -8.99
C THR A 130 0.05 8.81 -10.43
N ARG A 131 1.34 8.61 -10.73
CA ARG A 131 1.86 8.59 -12.11
C ARG A 131 1.64 7.21 -12.69
N LEU A 132 0.51 7.04 -13.35
CA LEU A 132 0.10 5.77 -13.92
C LEU A 132 0.76 5.55 -15.27
N SER A 133 1.65 4.57 -15.33
CA SER A 133 2.23 4.10 -16.58
C SER A 133 1.31 3.05 -17.20
N VAL A 134 0.78 3.34 -18.39
CA VAL A 134 -0.05 2.40 -19.17
C VAL A 134 0.49 2.27 -20.58
N GLY A 135 0.51 1.05 -21.09
CA GLY A 135 0.91 0.70 -22.45
C GLY A 135 -0.19 -0.02 -23.24
N GLU A 136 0.13 -0.45 -24.45
CA GLU A 136 -0.79 -1.21 -25.31
C GLU A 136 -1.26 -2.53 -24.69
N ASP A 137 -0.43 -3.16 -23.85
CA ASP A 137 -0.80 -4.41 -23.17
C ASP A 137 -1.90 -4.19 -22.12
N ASP A 138 -1.99 -2.98 -21.58
CA ASP A 138 -3.00 -2.57 -20.61
C ASP A 138 -4.31 -2.08 -21.26
N ARG A 139 -4.43 -2.11 -22.59
CA ARG A 139 -5.55 -1.48 -23.32
C ARG A 139 -6.94 -1.98 -22.91
N PHE A 140 -7.03 -3.17 -22.33
CA PHE A 140 -8.28 -3.78 -21.87
C PHE A 140 -8.61 -3.49 -20.41
N ASP A 141 -7.74 -2.76 -19.72
CA ASP A 141 -7.97 -2.36 -18.34
C ASP A 141 -9.00 -1.24 -18.25
N THR A 142 -9.60 -1.13 -17.07
CA THR A 142 -10.59 -0.11 -16.74
C THR A 142 -10.22 0.60 -15.45
N ILE A 143 -10.15 1.93 -15.49
CA ILE A 143 -9.96 2.76 -14.31
C ILE A 143 -11.33 3.25 -13.84
N SER A 144 -11.74 2.87 -12.64
CA SER A 144 -12.99 3.29 -12.03
C SER A 144 -12.75 4.40 -11.01
N ILE A 145 -13.48 5.48 -11.14
CA ILE A 145 -13.45 6.63 -10.23
C ILE A 145 -14.78 6.64 -9.51
N ARG A 146 -14.77 6.50 -8.19
CA ARG A 146 -15.96 6.69 -7.35
C ARG A 146 -15.91 8.07 -6.73
N CYS A 147 -16.99 8.84 -6.84
CA CYS A 147 -17.10 10.16 -6.26
C CYS A 147 -18.48 10.35 -5.61
N PRO A 148 -18.55 10.73 -4.33
CA PRO A 148 -19.82 11.05 -3.68
C PRO A 148 -20.41 12.41 -4.11
N ASP A 149 -19.59 13.31 -4.66
CA ASP A 149 -20.03 14.63 -5.13
C ASP A 149 -20.66 14.56 -6.54
N GLN A 150 -21.98 14.55 -6.58
CA GLN A 150 -22.76 14.52 -7.83
C GLN A 150 -22.62 15.79 -8.70
N LYS A 151 -22.10 16.88 -8.13
CA LYS A 151 -21.85 18.14 -8.87
C LYS A 151 -20.43 18.22 -9.40
N ALA A 152 -19.57 17.26 -9.06
CA ALA A 152 -18.21 17.24 -9.56
C ALA A 152 -18.16 17.11 -11.09
N GLN A 153 -17.05 17.54 -11.66
CA GLN A 153 -16.71 17.46 -13.07
C GLN A 153 -15.40 16.69 -13.20
N LEU A 154 -15.25 15.96 -14.30
CA LEU A 154 -14.04 15.20 -14.57
C LEU A 154 -13.36 15.79 -15.80
N ILE A 155 -12.08 16.14 -15.66
CA ILE A 155 -11.23 16.63 -16.74
C ILE A 155 -10.29 15.49 -17.10
N ILE A 156 -10.56 14.82 -18.21
CA ILE A 156 -9.81 13.67 -18.70
C ILE A 156 -8.89 14.16 -19.81
N ARG A 157 -7.60 14.33 -19.53
CA ARG A 157 -6.59 14.66 -20.54
C ARG A 157 -6.96 15.90 -21.37
N GLY A 158 -7.45 16.92 -20.68
CA GLY A 158 -7.93 18.18 -21.26
C GLY A 158 -9.40 18.17 -21.73
N ARG A 159 -10.03 17.00 -21.87
CA ARG A 159 -11.47 16.90 -22.17
C ARG A 159 -12.31 16.99 -20.91
N ARG A 160 -13.19 17.99 -20.85
CA ARG A 160 -14.10 18.20 -19.72
C ARG A 160 -15.39 17.40 -19.88
N GLU A 161 -15.77 16.65 -18.87
CA GLU A 161 -17.02 15.92 -18.75
C GLU A 161 -17.85 16.52 -17.60
N GLU A 162 -19.02 17.07 -17.95
CA GLU A 162 -19.92 17.71 -17.00
C GLU A 162 -20.78 16.67 -16.27
N ARG A 163 -20.79 16.71 -14.94
CA ARG A 163 -21.58 15.83 -14.05
C ARG A 163 -21.48 14.33 -14.37
N PRO A 164 -20.27 13.74 -14.43
CA PRO A 164 -20.08 12.32 -14.79
C PRO A 164 -20.61 11.33 -13.73
N PHE A 165 -20.94 11.82 -12.53
CA PHE A 165 -21.49 11.03 -11.41
C PHE A 165 -22.99 11.28 -11.20
N TYR A 166 -23.67 11.91 -12.17
CA TYR A 166 -25.11 12.11 -12.08
C TYR A 166 -25.84 10.79 -12.37
N GLY A 167 -26.62 10.30 -11.41
CA GLY A 167 -27.34 9.03 -11.53
C GLY A 167 -26.53 7.77 -11.19
N GLY A 168 -25.27 7.94 -10.75
CA GLY A 168 -24.40 6.84 -10.29
C GLY A 168 -23.12 7.37 -9.66
N LEU A 169 -22.63 6.72 -8.60
CA LEU A 169 -21.45 7.18 -7.85
C LEU A 169 -20.11 6.89 -8.54
N THR A 170 -20.12 6.12 -9.64
CA THR A 170 -18.90 5.59 -10.26
C THR A 170 -18.85 5.90 -11.75
N ARG A 171 -17.69 6.36 -12.22
CA ARG A 171 -17.36 6.57 -13.62
C ARG A 171 -16.17 5.72 -14.02
N SER A 172 -16.32 4.89 -15.06
CA SER A 172 -15.26 4.00 -15.55
C SER A 172 -14.64 4.48 -16.86
N LEU A 173 -13.32 4.60 -16.90
CA LEU A 173 -12.52 4.99 -18.06
C LEU A 173 -11.83 3.76 -18.64
N ALA A 174 -12.00 3.49 -19.94
CA ALA A 174 -11.25 2.44 -20.61
C ALA A 174 -9.81 2.92 -20.86
N VAL A 175 -8.80 2.10 -20.53
CA VAL A 175 -7.39 2.47 -20.74
C VAL A 175 -7.10 2.68 -22.23
N ARG A 176 -7.75 1.94 -23.13
CA ARG A 176 -7.66 2.18 -24.58
C ARG A 176 -7.95 3.63 -24.98
N ASP A 177 -8.95 4.27 -24.36
CA ASP A 177 -9.30 5.66 -24.66
C ASP A 177 -8.26 6.64 -24.11
N LEU A 178 -7.58 6.25 -23.03
CA LEU A 178 -6.50 7.01 -22.41
C LEU A 178 -5.18 6.93 -23.19
N LEU A 179 -4.99 5.89 -24.02
CA LEU A 179 -3.80 5.73 -24.88
C LEU A 179 -3.84 6.58 -26.16
N ALA A 180 -4.99 7.13 -26.54
CA ALA A 180 -5.10 8.00 -27.72
C ALA A 180 -4.21 9.26 -27.57
N PRO A 181 -3.79 9.96 -28.64
CA PRO A 181 -3.08 11.23 -28.48
C PRO A 181 -3.95 12.31 -27.81
N ALA A 182 -3.41 13.05 -26.84
CA ALA A 182 -4.09 14.19 -26.20
C ALA A 182 -3.14 15.34 -25.87
N SER A 183 -3.70 16.49 -25.50
CA SER A 183 -2.96 17.73 -25.18
C SER A 183 -2.52 17.84 -23.72
N ASP A 184 -3.08 17.01 -22.84
CA ASP A 184 -2.75 16.92 -21.41
C ASP A 184 -2.73 15.44 -21.02
N GLU A 185 -1.95 15.07 -20.03
CA GLU A 185 -1.84 13.69 -19.53
C GLU A 185 -2.54 13.48 -18.20
N ARG A 186 -3.03 14.55 -17.58
CA ARG A 186 -3.64 14.52 -16.26
C ARG A 186 -5.13 14.16 -16.32
N VAL A 187 -5.58 13.45 -15.30
CA VAL A 187 -7.00 13.25 -15.00
C VAL A 187 -7.31 13.96 -13.68
N LEU A 188 -8.14 14.99 -13.75
CA LEU A 188 -8.48 15.86 -12.62
C LEU A 188 -9.97 15.73 -12.29
N LEU A 189 -10.29 15.79 -11.01
CA LEU A 189 -11.64 15.99 -10.52
C LEU A 189 -11.79 17.43 -10.03
N GLN A 190 -12.72 18.18 -10.61
CA GLN A 190 -13.14 19.48 -10.09
C GLN A 190 -14.43 19.30 -9.30
N ARG A 191 -14.40 19.51 -7.99
CA ARG A 191 -15.58 19.37 -7.11
C ARG A 191 -16.58 20.50 -7.33
N GLY A 192 -17.81 20.29 -6.87
CA GLY A 192 -18.88 21.30 -6.93
C GLY A 192 -18.57 22.58 -6.13
N ASN A 193 -17.65 22.53 -5.16
CA ASN A 193 -17.13 23.69 -4.43
C ASN A 193 -15.99 24.43 -5.17
N GLY A 194 -15.57 23.94 -6.34
CA GLY A 194 -14.49 24.51 -7.16
C GLY A 194 -13.09 23.99 -6.86
N SER A 195 -12.88 23.16 -5.82
CA SER A 195 -11.56 22.59 -5.54
C SER A 195 -11.19 21.53 -6.58
N GLU A 196 -9.92 21.48 -6.98
CA GLU A 196 -9.39 20.49 -7.91
C GLU A 196 -8.56 19.43 -7.19
N VAL A 197 -8.73 18.17 -7.59
CA VAL A 197 -7.98 17.02 -7.10
C VAL A 197 -7.35 16.33 -8.29
N LEU A 198 -6.02 16.19 -8.30
CA LEU A 198 -5.32 15.35 -9.27
C LEU A 198 -5.56 13.89 -8.92
N LEU A 199 -6.30 13.18 -9.77
CA LEU A 199 -6.58 11.76 -9.55
C LEU A 199 -5.34 10.93 -9.93
N PHE A 200 -4.87 11.09 -11.16
CA PHE A 200 -3.65 10.46 -11.66
C PHE A 200 -3.14 11.21 -12.90
N GLU A 201 -1.87 11.02 -13.19
CA GLU A 201 -1.20 11.50 -14.41
C GLU A 201 -0.78 10.28 -15.23
N LEU A 202 -1.13 10.27 -16.52
CA LEU A 202 -0.68 9.21 -17.42
C LEU A 202 0.75 9.49 -17.86
N VAL A 203 1.60 8.48 -17.74
CA VAL A 203 2.96 8.59 -18.20
C VAL A 203 3.22 7.51 -19.21
N ALA A 204 3.52 7.89 -20.45
CA ALA A 204 3.93 6.89 -21.43
C ALA A 204 5.24 6.24 -20.96
N ALA A 205 5.20 4.92 -20.75
CA ALA A 205 6.38 4.12 -20.44
C ALA A 205 7.43 4.35 -21.53
N LEU A 206 8.67 4.64 -21.12
CA LEU A 206 9.79 4.73 -22.06
C LEU A 206 10.80 3.66 -21.68
N ALA A 207 10.94 2.68 -22.57
CA ALA A 207 11.89 1.60 -22.44
C ALA A 207 13.21 2.01 -23.11
N PRO A 208 14.37 1.91 -22.45
CA PRO A 208 15.63 1.90 -23.17
C PRO A 208 15.66 0.73 -24.15
N GLN A 209 16.26 0.93 -25.32
CA GLN A 209 16.55 -0.13 -26.28
C GLN A 209 17.67 -1.06 -25.78
N ALA A 210 18.56 -0.54 -24.94
CA ALA A 210 19.59 -1.31 -24.28
C ALA A 210 19.97 -0.67 -22.95
N ILE A 211 20.26 -1.51 -21.95
CA ILE A 211 20.85 -1.13 -20.67
C ILE A 211 21.99 -2.11 -20.36
N ASN A 212 23.16 -1.57 -20.06
CA ASN A 212 24.34 -2.34 -19.70
C ASN A 212 24.90 -1.84 -18.37
N LEU A 213 25.05 -2.74 -17.41
CA LEU A 213 25.75 -2.50 -16.15
C LEU A 213 27.25 -2.65 -16.38
N LEU A 214 28.00 -1.57 -16.13
CA LEU A 214 29.45 -1.58 -16.22
C LEU A 214 30.09 -1.86 -14.86
N PRO A 215 31.23 -2.58 -14.80
CA PRO A 215 31.98 -2.75 -13.57
C PRO A 215 32.47 -1.41 -13.03
N ALA A 216 32.17 -1.12 -11.77
CA ALA A 216 32.67 0.05 -11.05
C ALA A 216 32.95 -0.32 -9.58
N ARG A 217 33.91 0.38 -8.97
CA ARG A 217 34.19 0.29 -7.52
C ARG A 217 33.42 1.41 -6.83
N ASN A 218 32.67 1.09 -5.78
CA ASN A 218 31.87 2.04 -5.00
C ASN A 218 30.91 2.92 -5.82
N ALA A 219 30.47 2.45 -6.98
CA ALA A 219 29.50 3.14 -7.80
C ALA A 219 28.70 2.15 -8.64
N ILE A 220 27.54 2.58 -9.13
CA ILE A 220 26.80 1.91 -10.19
C ILE A 220 26.98 2.73 -11.47
N ARG A 221 27.53 2.10 -12.51
CA ARG A 221 27.71 2.70 -13.83
C ARG A 221 26.83 1.97 -14.85
N LEU A 222 26.03 2.75 -15.57
CA LEU A 222 25.03 2.29 -16.52
C LEU A 222 25.30 2.92 -17.88
N GLN A 223 25.23 2.11 -18.93
CA GLN A 223 25.10 2.59 -20.30
C GLN A 223 23.68 2.31 -20.78
N LEU A 224 22.99 3.36 -21.17
CA LEU A 224 21.61 3.34 -21.63
C LEU A 224 21.56 3.77 -23.09
N LYS A 225 20.67 3.16 -23.87
CA LYS A 225 20.38 3.58 -25.25
C LYS A 225 18.89 3.75 -25.43
N PHE A 226 18.46 4.84 -26.05
CA PHE A 226 17.05 5.16 -26.27
C PHE A 226 16.70 5.20 -27.76
N GLY A 227 15.41 5.03 -28.08
CA GLY A 227 14.93 5.21 -29.45
C GLY A 227 14.88 6.68 -29.88
N ASP A 228 14.49 7.55 -28.94
CA ASP A 228 14.38 8.99 -29.14
C ASP A 228 15.47 9.74 -28.34
N PRO A 229 15.85 10.95 -28.76
CA PRO A 229 16.77 11.78 -27.98
C PRO A 229 16.22 12.12 -26.60
N VAL A 230 17.10 12.06 -25.60
CA VAL A 230 16.80 12.45 -24.22
C VAL A 230 17.44 13.81 -23.92
N ASP A 231 16.66 14.69 -23.29
CA ASP A 231 17.08 16.05 -22.95
C ASP A 231 17.61 16.16 -21.50
N ALA A 232 17.07 15.34 -20.58
CA ALA A 232 17.58 15.23 -19.22
C ALA A 232 17.32 13.84 -18.61
N VAL A 233 18.12 13.47 -17.61
CA VAL A 233 17.94 12.25 -16.81
C VAL A 233 17.83 12.62 -15.33
N ALA A 234 17.05 11.84 -14.60
CA ALA A 234 16.92 11.95 -13.16
C ALA A 234 16.90 10.58 -12.49
N VAL A 235 17.21 10.57 -11.20
CA VAL A 235 17.10 9.40 -10.34
C VAL A 235 16.39 9.80 -9.06
N GLU A 236 15.41 8.98 -8.69
CA GLU A 236 14.77 9.03 -7.39
C GLU A 236 15.34 7.91 -6.53
N VAL A 237 16.07 8.28 -5.47
CA VAL A 237 16.76 7.35 -4.58
C VAL A 237 15.99 7.26 -3.27
N GLU A 238 15.48 6.08 -2.96
CA GLU A 238 14.76 5.78 -1.74
C GLU A 238 15.62 4.92 -0.81
N ASN A 239 15.74 5.26 0.47
CA ASN A 239 16.46 4.45 1.46
C ASN A 239 15.51 3.54 2.26
N GLU A 240 16.05 2.64 3.11
CA GLU A 240 15.25 1.70 3.92
C GLU A 240 14.30 2.39 4.91
N THR A 241 14.56 3.67 5.23
CA THR A 241 13.68 4.48 6.08
C THR A 241 12.57 5.17 5.26
N GLY A 242 12.56 5.07 3.93
CA GLY A 242 11.59 5.75 3.07
C GLY A 242 11.91 7.24 2.84
N ALA A 243 13.09 7.71 3.23
CA ALA A 243 13.56 9.02 2.80
C ALA A 243 13.91 8.97 1.30
N VAL A 244 13.47 9.99 0.57
CA VAL A 244 13.64 10.07 -0.88
C VAL A 244 14.53 11.27 -1.24
N VAL A 245 15.55 11.01 -2.03
CA VAL A 245 16.44 12.03 -2.61
C VAL A 245 16.24 12.03 -4.12
N PHE A 246 16.06 13.22 -4.69
CA PHE A 246 15.89 13.40 -6.13
C PHE A 246 17.11 14.13 -6.71
N ALA A 247 17.70 13.55 -7.75
CA ALA A 247 18.81 14.13 -8.49
C ALA A 247 18.51 14.17 -9.99
N GLU A 248 18.89 15.25 -10.65
CA GLU A 248 18.65 15.45 -12.09
C GLU A 248 19.86 16.10 -12.77
N ALA A 249 20.01 15.82 -14.06
CA ALA A 249 21.09 16.30 -14.89
C ALA A 249 20.54 16.62 -16.29
N ALA A 250 20.77 17.86 -16.72
CA ALA A 250 20.54 18.26 -18.10
C ALA A 250 21.60 17.62 -19.01
N LEU A 251 21.16 16.99 -20.09
CA LEU A 251 22.03 16.39 -21.10
C LEU A 251 22.18 17.29 -22.33
N ARG A 252 21.19 18.17 -22.56
CA ARG A 252 21.11 19.05 -23.74
C ARG A 252 20.81 20.50 -23.34
N HIS A 253 20.00 21.18 -24.14
CA HIS A 253 19.84 22.63 -24.08
C HIS A 253 18.89 23.12 -22.97
N ARG A 254 17.94 22.28 -22.54
CA ARG A 254 17.00 22.71 -21.49
C ARG A 254 17.61 22.44 -20.11
N PRO A 255 17.63 23.46 -19.23
CA PRO A 255 18.11 23.28 -17.88
C PRO A 255 17.19 22.35 -17.08
N VAL A 256 17.74 21.86 -15.97
CA VAL A 256 17.01 21.20 -14.89
C VAL A 256 16.83 22.18 -13.72
N ALA A 257 15.88 21.91 -12.83
CA ALA A 257 15.49 22.85 -11.77
C ALA A 257 16.49 22.89 -10.60
N THR A 258 17.15 21.78 -10.34
CA THR A 258 18.06 21.57 -9.22
C THR A 258 19.50 21.48 -9.69
N ARG A 259 20.41 21.81 -8.78
CA ARG A 259 21.84 21.63 -9.01
C ARG A 259 22.16 20.14 -8.91
N ARG A 260 22.83 19.62 -9.94
CA ARG A 260 23.35 18.25 -9.96
C ARG A 260 24.24 18.00 -8.73
N PRO A 261 23.94 17.00 -7.88
CA PRO A 261 24.78 16.65 -6.75
C PRO A 261 26.07 15.95 -7.22
N ASP A 262 27.10 15.98 -6.38
CA ASP A 262 28.43 15.48 -6.76
C ASP A 262 28.47 13.95 -6.96
N TRP A 263 27.54 13.20 -6.38
CA TRP A 263 27.43 11.74 -6.53
C TRP A 263 26.65 11.30 -7.78
N PHE A 264 26.04 12.25 -8.51
CA PHE A 264 25.19 11.98 -9.67
C PHE A 264 25.86 12.50 -10.93
N HIS A 265 26.29 11.59 -11.80
CA HIS A 265 26.93 11.93 -13.07
C HIS A 265 26.14 11.35 -14.24
N ALA A 266 25.90 12.17 -15.25
CA ALA A 266 25.20 11.78 -16.46
C ALA A 266 25.78 12.53 -17.65
N GLU A 267 26.13 11.78 -18.70
CA GLU A 267 26.77 12.32 -19.91
C GLU A 267 26.26 11.60 -21.15
N LEU A 268 26.08 12.34 -22.25
CA LEU A 268 25.79 11.72 -23.55
C LEU A 268 27.03 11.02 -24.07
N ASN A 269 26.85 9.90 -24.77
CA ASN A 269 27.95 9.25 -25.45
C ASN A 269 28.36 10.09 -26.66
N ASP A 270 29.63 10.51 -26.74
CA ASP A 270 30.16 11.41 -27.78
C ASP A 270 29.84 10.94 -29.21
N ASN A 271 29.72 9.63 -29.42
CA ASN A 271 29.46 9.01 -30.73
C ASN A 271 28.01 8.56 -30.95
N ASP A 272 27.13 8.69 -29.95
CA ASP A 272 25.73 8.27 -30.04
C ASP A 272 24.83 9.24 -29.29
N ALA A 273 24.12 10.10 -30.03
CA ALA A 273 23.17 11.07 -29.50
C ALA A 273 22.00 10.42 -28.71
N HIS A 274 21.80 9.12 -28.87
CA HIS A 274 20.82 8.30 -28.17
C HIS A 274 21.42 7.47 -27.04
N GLY A 275 22.75 7.49 -26.91
CA GLY A 275 23.51 6.84 -25.86
C GLY A 275 23.70 7.77 -24.66
N LEU A 276 23.45 7.24 -23.47
CA LEU A 276 23.62 7.92 -22.20
C LEU A 276 24.49 7.05 -21.30
N GLU A 277 25.46 7.67 -20.64
CA GLU A 277 26.19 7.06 -19.55
C GLU A 277 25.79 7.71 -18.23
N LEU A 278 25.44 6.88 -17.25
CA LEU A 278 24.98 7.31 -15.93
C LEU A 278 25.86 6.66 -14.87
N THR A 279 26.37 7.45 -13.93
CA THR A 279 27.14 6.97 -12.78
C THR A 279 26.52 7.49 -11.48
N LEU A 280 26.33 6.57 -10.55
CA LEU A 280 25.78 6.80 -9.21
C LEU A 280 26.83 6.37 -8.19
N ASP A 281 27.52 7.33 -7.58
CA ASP A 281 28.51 7.04 -6.54
C ASP A 281 27.82 6.61 -5.25
N ALA A 282 28.42 5.68 -4.52
CA ALA A 282 27.87 5.14 -3.28
C ALA A 282 28.40 5.86 -2.03
N ASP A 283 29.47 6.66 -2.14
CA ASP A 283 30.19 7.22 -0.97
C ASP A 283 29.34 8.15 -0.09
N TRP A 284 28.25 8.70 -0.62
CA TRP A 284 27.32 9.55 0.13
C TRP A 284 26.30 8.76 0.96
N ILE A 285 26.17 7.46 0.70
CA ILE A 285 25.25 6.58 1.43
C ILE A 285 25.87 6.24 2.78
N ASP A 286 25.15 6.60 3.83
CA ASP A 286 25.56 6.55 5.23
C ASP A 286 24.87 5.44 6.04
N ASP A 287 23.77 4.87 5.54
CA ASP A 287 23.05 3.80 6.21
C ASP A 287 22.25 2.91 5.24
N GLY A 288 22.71 1.66 5.10
CA GLY A 288 22.00 0.61 4.37
C GLY A 288 21.94 0.80 2.85
N PRO A 289 21.30 -0.13 2.12
CA PRO A 289 21.05 0.00 0.69
C PRO A 289 19.95 1.02 0.37
N CYS A 290 20.07 1.60 -0.83
CA CYS A 290 19.06 2.45 -1.44
C CYS A 290 18.60 1.87 -2.78
N LEU A 291 17.33 2.11 -3.12
CA LEU A 291 16.75 1.81 -4.42
C LEU A 291 16.71 3.08 -5.27
N ALA A 292 17.44 3.09 -6.38
CA ALA A 292 17.47 4.18 -7.36
C ALA A 292 16.56 3.87 -8.55
N ARG A 293 15.42 4.58 -8.66
CA ARG A 293 14.51 4.51 -9.80
C ARG A 293 14.94 5.50 -10.87
N LEU A 294 15.03 5.04 -12.12
CA LEU A 294 15.50 5.85 -13.23
C LEU A 294 14.35 6.62 -13.90
N LEU A 295 14.55 7.91 -14.16
CA LEU A 295 13.60 8.76 -14.88
C LEU A 295 14.31 9.54 -16.00
N ILE A 296 13.59 9.86 -17.06
CA ILE A 296 14.09 10.69 -18.15
C ILE A 296 13.10 11.77 -18.57
N ARG A 297 13.61 12.82 -19.20
CA ARG A 297 12.84 13.83 -19.91
C ARG A 297 13.17 13.73 -21.40
N PRO A 298 12.27 13.19 -22.24
CA PRO A 298 12.47 13.15 -23.69
C PRO A 298 12.56 14.55 -24.29
N GLU A 299 13.27 14.69 -25.41
CA GLU A 299 13.32 15.95 -26.14
C GLU A 299 11.92 16.40 -26.59
N GLY A 300 11.64 17.70 -26.44
CA GLY A 300 10.36 18.30 -26.83
C GLY A 300 9.18 18.00 -25.91
N ARG A 301 9.37 17.26 -24.80
CA ARG A 301 8.34 17.01 -23.80
C ARG A 301 8.68 17.65 -22.46
N ASP A 302 7.62 18.02 -21.75
CA ASP A 302 7.72 18.51 -20.37
C ASP A 302 7.40 17.35 -19.41
N GLY A 303 8.16 17.24 -18.32
CA GLY A 303 7.94 16.25 -17.26
C GLY A 303 8.88 15.04 -17.27
N TRP A 304 9.07 14.49 -16.06
CA TRP A 304 9.89 13.30 -15.80
C TRP A 304 9.08 12.03 -16.06
N ARG A 305 9.67 11.08 -16.79
CA ARG A 305 9.06 9.79 -17.13
C ARG A 305 9.86 8.66 -16.52
N PRO A 306 9.24 7.76 -15.72
CA PRO A 306 9.94 6.60 -15.21
C PRO A 306 10.28 5.67 -16.37
N LEU A 307 11.46 5.04 -16.29
CA LEU A 307 11.86 4.02 -17.26
C LEU A 307 11.11 2.72 -16.96
N ARG A 308 10.33 2.26 -17.94
CA ARG A 308 9.55 1.01 -17.87
C ARG A 308 9.50 0.33 -19.23
N ASN A 309 9.50 -1.00 -19.25
CA ASN A 309 9.31 -1.77 -20.48
C ASN A 309 7.81 -1.89 -20.84
N SER A 310 7.48 -2.51 -21.98
CA SER A 310 6.09 -2.68 -22.42
C SER A 310 5.23 -3.51 -21.45
N ARG A 311 5.86 -4.43 -20.71
CA ARG A 311 5.23 -5.27 -19.68
C ARG A 311 4.97 -4.49 -18.37
N GLY A 312 5.51 -3.29 -18.25
CA GLY A 312 5.41 -2.46 -17.04
C GLY A 312 6.56 -2.64 -16.06
N ASP A 313 7.55 -3.49 -16.36
CA ASP A 313 8.70 -3.73 -15.48
C ASP A 313 9.54 -2.46 -15.36
N SER A 314 9.88 -2.09 -14.12
CA SER A 314 10.64 -0.89 -13.80
C SER A 314 12.14 -1.07 -14.02
N PHE A 315 12.80 -0.03 -14.54
CA PHE A 315 14.26 0.04 -14.52
C PHE A 315 14.73 0.78 -13.27
N ALA A 316 15.34 0.04 -12.35
CA ALA A 316 15.88 0.54 -11.10
C ALA A 316 17.17 -0.20 -10.74
N VAL A 317 18.04 0.43 -9.95
CA VAL A 317 19.27 -0.20 -9.46
C VAL A 317 19.37 -0.09 -7.96
N ALA A 318 19.88 -1.13 -7.31
CA ALA A 318 20.23 -1.04 -5.89
C ALA A 318 21.68 -0.56 -5.75
N ILE A 319 21.87 0.40 -4.84
CA ILE A 319 23.18 0.97 -4.50
C ILE A 319 23.36 0.81 -3.00
N ALA A 320 24.52 0.35 -2.58
CA ALA A 320 24.89 0.31 -1.18
C ALA A 320 26.35 0.72 -1.04
N ASN A 321 26.67 1.33 0.10
CA ASN A 321 28.04 1.55 0.52
C ASN A 321 28.44 0.46 1.52
N PRO A 322 29.34 -0.47 1.16
CA PRO A 322 29.76 -1.55 2.06
C PRO A 322 30.39 -1.04 3.37
N ALA A 323 30.93 0.18 3.38
CA ALA A 323 31.49 0.79 4.59
C ALA A 323 30.43 1.39 5.52
N ALA A 324 29.19 1.50 5.06
CA ALA A 324 28.06 2.13 5.76
C ALA A 324 27.01 1.13 6.24
N GLU A 325 27.36 -0.16 6.34
CA GLU A 325 26.48 -1.17 6.95
C GLU A 325 26.40 -0.97 8.47
N GLY A 326 25.47 -0.11 8.89
CA GLY A 326 25.15 0.14 10.27
C GLY A 326 24.33 -0.97 10.91
N PHE A 327 24.52 -1.14 12.22
CA PHE A 327 23.64 -1.98 13.04
C PHE A 327 22.26 -1.33 13.13
N VAL A 328 21.24 -2.02 12.61
CA VAL A 328 19.83 -1.60 12.74
C VAL A 328 19.34 -1.87 14.15
N GLN A 329 18.75 -0.87 14.80
CA GLN A 329 18.12 -1.03 16.11
C GLN A 329 16.80 -1.81 16.02
N ASP A 330 16.44 -2.54 17.06
CA ASP A 330 15.24 -3.40 17.07
C ASP A 330 13.93 -2.64 16.74
N GLY A 331 13.82 -1.39 17.19
CA GLY A 331 12.66 -0.53 16.89
C GLY A 331 12.51 -0.13 15.41
N GLU A 332 13.55 -0.31 14.59
CA GLU A 332 13.53 0.01 13.15
C GLU A 332 13.50 -1.23 12.26
N LEU A 333 13.75 -2.42 12.82
CA LEU A 333 13.86 -3.68 12.06
C LEU A 333 12.64 -3.94 11.18
N GLN A 334 11.44 -3.86 11.77
CA GLN A 334 10.20 -4.12 11.05
C GLN A 334 10.02 -3.16 9.86
N ARG A 335 10.14 -1.84 10.09
CA ARG A 335 9.96 -0.82 9.04
C ARG A 335 10.94 -1.01 7.89
N ARG A 336 12.22 -1.27 8.19
CA ARG A 336 13.24 -1.48 7.16
C ARG A 336 13.02 -2.78 6.39
N PHE A 337 12.64 -3.86 7.08
CA PHE A 337 12.29 -5.12 6.44
C PHE A 337 11.05 -4.99 5.54
N GLU A 338 10.03 -4.26 5.96
CA GLU A 338 8.84 -3.95 5.15
C GLU A 338 9.20 -3.11 3.92
N ALA A 339 10.11 -2.13 4.05
CA ALA A 339 10.60 -1.35 2.92
C ALA A 339 11.31 -2.24 1.88
N LEU A 340 12.22 -3.12 2.31
CA LEU A 340 12.90 -4.07 1.44
C LEU A 340 11.92 -5.06 0.81
N SER A 341 10.96 -5.57 1.58
CA SER A 341 9.93 -6.49 1.07
C SER A 341 9.09 -5.81 -0.01
N ARG A 342 8.65 -4.56 0.21
CA ARG A 342 7.95 -3.77 -0.81
C ARG A 342 8.80 -3.58 -2.06
N TRP A 343 10.09 -3.27 -1.91
CA TRP A 343 10.97 -3.15 -3.07
C TRP A 343 11.10 -4.46 -3.82
N LEU A 344 11.32 -5.59 -3.14
CA LEU A 344 11.51 -6.91 -3.77
C LEU A 344 10.21 -7.50 -4.34
N SER A 345 9.05 -7.04 -3.91
CA SER A 345 7.75 -7.38 -4.49
C SER A 345 7.44 -6.67 -5.81
N ASP A 346 8.24 -5.67 -6.20
CA ASP A 346 8.05 -4.91 -7.45
C ASP A 346 8.57 -5.67 -8.69
N CYS A 347 7.98 -5.37 -9.85
CA CYS A 347 8.44 -5.84 -11.16
C CYS A 347 9.64 -5.04 -11.64
N TYR A 348 10.78 -5.70 -11.81
CA TYR A 348 11.96 -5.10 -12.41
C TYR A 348 12.32 -5.74 -13.73
N ALA A 349 12.85 -4.92 -14.64
CA ALA A 349 13.42 -5.41 -15.88
C ALA A 349 14.58 -6.38 -15.58
N ALA A 350 14.69 -7.45 -16.34
CA ALA A 350 15.64 -8.54 -16.07
C ALA A 350 17.10 -8.04 -15.99
N GLU A 351 17.43 -7.00 -16.75
CA GLU A 351 18.75 -6.38 -16.80
C GLU A 351 19.13 -5.68 -15.47
N CYS A 352 18.14 -5.30 -14.67
CA CYS A 352 18.35 -4.65 -13.38
C CYS A 352 18.60 -5.66 -12.24
N TRP A 353 18.06 -6.88 -12.38
CA TRP A 353 18.05 -7.91 -11.34
C TRP A 353 19.43 -8.21 -10.72
N PRO A 354 20.54 -8.31 -11.48
CA PRO A 354 21.85 -8.58 -10.88
C PRO A 354 22.29 -7.56 -9.81
N THR A 355 21.85 -6.31 -9.90
CA THR A 355 22.14 -5.30 -8.86
C THR A 355 21.25 -5.47 -7.64
N LEU A 356 19.96 -5.69 -7.87
CA LEU A 356 18.93 -5.84 -6.85
C LEU A 356 19.19 -7.11 -6.03
N GLU A 357 19.41 -8.24 -6.70
CA GLU A 357 19.68 -9.54 -6.07
C GLU A 357 20.92 -9.47 -5.17
N ARG A 358 22.02 -8.94 -5.69
CA ARG A 358 23.30 -8.87 -4.96
C ARG A 358 23.25 -7.95 -3.74
N THR A 359 22.42 -6.91 -3.76
CA THR A 359 22.44 -5.84 -2.76
C THR A 359 21.30 -5.95 -1.76
N LEU A 360 20.07 -6.19 -2.24
CA LEU A 360 18.87 -6.15 -1.41
C LEU A 360 18.57 -7.49 -0.75
N VAL A 361 18.83 -8.61 -1.43
CA VAL A 361 18.42 -9.94 -0.94
C VAL A 361 19.16 -10.37 0.32
N PRO A 362 20.51 -10.22 0.42
CA PRO A 362 21.22 -10.57 1.65
C PRO A 362 20.75 -9.72 2.83
N ARG A 363 20.54 -8.41 2.60
CA ARG A 363 20.05 -7.49 3.62
C ARG A 363 18.62 -7.82 4.07
N TRP A 364 17.73 -8.13 3.12
CA TRP A 364 16.36 -8.52 3.41
C TRP A 364 16.29 -9.82 4.22
N GLN A 365 17.11 -10.82 3.89
CA GLN A 365 17.22 -12.06 4.66
C GLN A 365 17.78 -11.81 6.07
N GLU A 366 18.82 -10.98 6.20
CA GLU A 366 19.42 -10.60 7.48
C GLU A 366 18.38 -9.94 8.39
N LEU A 367 17.69 -8.89 7.92
CA LEU A 367 16.69 -8.17 8.70
C LEU A 367 15.49 -9.06 9.01
N GLY A 368 15.07 -9.91 8.07
CA GLY A 368 13.98 -10.87 8.27
C GLY A 368 14.30 -11.88 9.37
N CYS A 369 15.49 -12.49 9.34
CA CYS A 369 15.93 -13.41 10.39
C CYS A 369 16.00 -12.73 11.76
N ARG A 370 16.59 -11.53 11.85
CA ARG A 370 16.65 -10.76 13.10
C ARG A 370 15.27 -10.37 13.62
N LEU A 371 14.35 -9.99 12.72
CA LEU A 371 12.99 -9.63 13.10
C LEU A 371 12.27 -10.81 13.76
N ARG A 372 12.47 -12.04 13.26
CA ARG A 372 11.87 -13.26 13.84
C ARG A 372 12.34 -13.57 15.27
N GLU A 373 13.53 -13.09 15.66
CA GLU A 373 14.03 -13.25 17.04
C GLU A 373 13.26 -12.35 18.03
N LEU A 374 12.56 -11.33 17.55
CA LEU A 374 11.74 -10.45 18.36
C LEU A 374 10.34 -11.03 18.62
N ARG A 375 9.74 -10.63 19.74
CA ARG A 375 8.36 -11.00 20.06
C ARG A 375 7.41 -10.38 19.02
N GLY A 376 6.62 -11.23 18.35
CA GLY A 376 5.71 -10.81 17.27
C GLY A 376 6.37 -10.72 15.89
N GLY A 377 7.68 -11.01 15.79
CA GLY A 377 8.45 -10.95 14.56
C GLY A 377 7.90 -11.81 13.42
N ASP A 378 7.53 -13.07 13.71
CA ASP A 378 6.93 -13.96 12.72
C ASP A 378 5.66 -13.36 12.11
N GLY A 379 4.80 -12.72 12.92
CA GLY A 379 3.60 -12.05 12.42
C GLY A 379 3.91 -10.87 11.49
N ALA A 380 4.95 -10.10 11.80
CA ALA A 380 5.43 -9.02 10.93
C ALA A 380 5.99 -9.57 9.60
N VAL A 381 6.74 -10.66 9.65
CA VAL A 381 7.26 -11.33 8.44
C VAL A 381 6.12 -11.90 7.59
N MET A 382 5.11 -12.53 8.20
CA MET A 382 3.90 -12.99 7.51
C MET A 382 3.16 -11.84 6.83
N ARG A 383 2.95 -10.71 7.52
CA ARG A 383 2.31 -9.53 6.93
C ARG A 383 3.04 -9.05 5.67
N ALA A 384 4.36 -8.93 5.74
CA ALA A 384 5.16 -8.51 4.60
C ALA A 384 5.08 -9.50 3.42
N ALA A 385 4.95 -10.80 3.69
CA ALA A 385 4.77 -11.84 2.68
C ALA A 385 3.43 -11.71 1.92
N CYS A 386 2.41 -11.19 2.59
CA CYS A 386 1.06 -11.06 2.07
C CYS A 386 0.77 -9.68 1.45
N LEU A 387 1.80 -8.84 1.27
CA LEU A 387 1.62 -7.56 0.59
C LEU A 387 1.22 -7.80 -0.88
N PRO A 388 0.15 -7.15 -1.36
CA PRO A 388 -0.23 -7.26 -2.76
C PRO A 388 0.88 -6.70 -3.67
N PRO A 389 1.01 -7.20 -4.90
CA PRO A 389 1.95 -6.64 -5.86
C PRO A 389 1.61 -5.17 -6.16
N PRO A 390 2.60 -4.33 -6.53
CA PRO A 390 2.34 -2.93 -6.88
C PRO A 390 1.33 -2.78 -8.02
N ASP A 391 0.55 -1.69 -8.02
CA ASP A 391 -0.51 -1.43 -9.01
C ASP A 391 -0.04 -1.39 -10.48
N HIS A 392 1.26 -1.24 -10.68
CA HIS A 392 1.93 -1.21 -11.98
C HIS A 392 2.61 -2.52 -12.37
N ALA A 393 2.64 -3.53 -11.48
CA ALA A 393 3.25 -4.84 -11.75
C ALA A 393 2.54 -5.56 -12.92
N ALA A 394 3.16 -6.41 -13.71
CA ALA A 394 2.42 -7.12 -14.77
C ALA A 394 1.35 -8.09 -14.20
N PRO A 395 0.23 -8.39 -14.89
CA PRO A 395 -0.78 -9.34 -14.38
C PRO A 395 -0.25 -10.76 -14.19
N ASP A 396 0.80 -11.13 -14.93
CA ASP A 396 1.50 -12.41 -14.83
C ASP A 396 2.71 -12.34 -13.89
N TRP A 397 2.86 -11.25 -13.12
CA TRP A 397 3.94 -11.09 -12.18
C TRP A 397 3.76 -12.00 -10.97
N VAL A 398 4.84 -12.70 -10.63
CA VAL A 398 4.98 -13.41 -9.36
C VAL A 398 6.29 -12.94 -8.75
N PRO A 399 6.31 -12.47 -7.49
CA PRO A 399 7.55 -12.12 -6.81
C PRO A 399 8.54 -13.28 -6.86
N ILE A 400 9.77 -13.01 -7.26
CA ILE A 400 10.84 -14.01 -7.35
C ILE A 400 11.23 -14.52 -5.95
N LEU A 401 10.95 -13.72 -4.91
CA LEU A 401 11.35 -13.97 -3.53
C LEU A 401 10.15 -14.08 -2.61
N HIS A 402 10.24 -15.00 -1.65
CA HIS A 402 9.21 -15.20 -0.63
C HIS A 402 9.89 -15.48 0.72
N PRO A 403 9.40 -14.93 1.86
CA PRO A 403 10.03 -15.11 3.16
C PRO A 403 10.29 -16.57 3.58
N LEU A 404 9.52 -17.52 3.04
CA LEU A 404 9.77 -18.97 3.21
C LEU A 404 11.17 -19.42 2.80
N GLN A 405 11.90 -18.66 1.97
CA GLN A 405 13.28 -18.97 1.60
C GLN A 405 14.25 -18.90 2.79
N PHE A 406 14.02 -17.99 3.74
CA PHE A 406 14.81 -17.88 4.98
C PHE A 406 14.06 -18.34 6.23
N ALA A 407 12.73 -18.48 6.14
CA ALA A 407 11.86 -18.90 7.22
C ALA A 407 10.90 -20.03 6.76
N PRO A 408 11.40 -21.25 6.49
CA PRO A 408 10.57 -22.35 5.99
C PRO A 408 9.49 -22.80 6.99
N ASP A 409 9.68 -22.47 8.26
CA ASP A 409 8.79 -22.74 9.39
C ASP A 409 7.84 -21.58 9.71
N LEU A 410 7.80 -20.51 8.89
CA LEU A 410 7.02 -19.30 9.16
C LEU A 410 5.56 -19.62 9.51
N TYR A 411 4.87 -20.41 8.68
CA TYR A 411 3.47 -20.77 8.91
C TYR A 411 3.26 -21.91 9.92
N ALA A 412 4.34 -22.39 10.56
CA ALA A 412 4.28 -23.27 11.73
C ALA A 412 4.44 -22.50 13.05
N ALA A 413 4.48 -21.16 13.00
CA ALA A 413 4.56 -20.30 14.19
C ALA A 413 3.34 -20.48 15.12
N ALA A 414 3.50 -20.00 16.35
CA ALA A 414 2.42 -20.05 17.34
C ALA A 414 1.18 -19.29 16.86
N PRO A 415 -0.05 -19.74 17.19
CA PRO A 415 -1.28 -19.12 16.70
C PRO A 415 -1.35 -17.60 16.89
N GLN A 416 -0.78 -17.06 17.98
CA GLN A 416 -0.77 -15.62 18.24
C GLN A 416 -0.05 -14.80 17.17
N ALA A 417 0.92 -15.38 16.45
CA ALA A 417 1.64 -14.69 15.38
C ALA A 417 0.70 -14.29 14.22
N PHE A 418 -0.36 -15.06 14.00
CA PHE A 418 -1.33 -14.79 12.94
C PHE A 418 -2.22 -13.57 13.22
N ALA A 419 -2.29 -13.08 14.47
CA ALA A 419 -3.09 -11.91 14.82
C ALA A 419 -2.72 -10.68 13.99
N ALA A 420 -1.43 -10.53 13.66
CA ALA A 420 -0.93 -9.45 12.83
C ALA A 420 -1.58 -9.40 11.43
N LEU A 421 -2.04 -10.53 10.89
CA LEU A 421 -2.69 -10.59 9.57
C LEU A 421 -4.07 -9.93 9.55
N ALA A 422 -4.67 -9.63 10.71
CA ALA A 422 -5.95 -8.94 10.78
C ALA A 422 -5.89 -7.56 10.09
N ALA A 423 -4.71 -6.94 10.05
CA ALA A 423 -4.45 -5.67 9.38
C ALA A 423 -4.32 -5.77 7.86
N SER A 424 -4.42 -6.97 7.27
CA SER A 424 -4.28 -7.15 5.82
C SER A 424 -5.42 -6.48 5.05
N VAL A 425 -5.07 -5.88 3.91
CA VAL A 425 -6.01 -5.32 2.93
C VAL A 425 -6.76 -6.42 2.17
N ASP A 426 -6.16 -7.61 2.09
CA ASP A 426 -6.76 -8.79 1.47
C ASP A 426 -7.66 -9.51 2.49
N PRO A 427 -8.99 -9.61 2.23
CA PRO A 427 -9.92 -10.30 3.11
C PRO A 427 -9.54 -11.77 3.39
N ASP A 428 -9.04 -12.48 2.39
CA ASP A 428 -8.68 -13.90 2.51
C ASP A 428 -7.46 -14.06 3.44
N VAL A 429 -6.50 -13.13 3.35
CA VAL A 429 -5.36 -13.07 4.29
C VAL A 429 -5.82 -12.64 5.68
N ALA A 430 -6.75 -11.69 5.77
CA ALA A 430 -7.27 -11.23 7.05
C ALA A 430 -8.02 -12.33 7.82
N GLU A 431 -8.71 -13.23 7.10
CA GLU A 431 -9.34 -14.42 7.70
C GLU A 431 -8.34 -15.34 8.39
N MET A 432 -7.08 -15.40 7.91
CA MET A 432 -6.03 -16.19 8.57
C MET A 432 -5.74 -15.70 10.00
N ALA A 433 -6.07 -14.46 10.34
CA ALA A 433 -5.92 -13.94 11.68
C ALA A 433 -6.84 -14.64 12.71
N ALA A 434 -7.93 -15.27 12.24
CA ALA A 434 -8.81 -16.07 13.09
C ALA A 434 -8.05 -17.24 13.75
N LEU A 435 -6.95 -17.72 13.16
CA LEU A 435 -6.09 -18.74 13.76
C LEU A 435 -5.54 -18.32 15.13
N ALA A 436 -5.35 -17.03 15.37
CA ALA A 436 -4.91 -16.51 16.67
C ALA A 436 -5.87 -16.82 17.82
N THR A 437 -7.16 -17.00 17.51
CA THR A 437 -8.20 -17.31 18.50
C THR A 437 -8.24 -18.79 18.91
N LEU A 438 -7.56 -19.68 18.18
CA LEU A 438 -7.57 -21.13 18.43
C LEU A 438 -7.02 -21.49 19.82
N ASN A 439 -6.10 -20.69 20.37
CA ASN A 439 -5.56 -20.93 21.72
C ASN A 439 -6.53 -20.49 22.84
N THR A 440 -7.48 -19.60 22.54
CA THR A 440 -8.49 -19.10 23.50
C THR A 440 -9.82 -19.83 23.41
N ALA A 441 -10.08 -20.52 22.29
CA ALA A 441 -11.21 -21.41 22.15
C ALA A 441 -11.04 -22.59 23.13
N ARG A 442 -11.69 -22.51 24.31
CA ARG A 442 -11.97 -23.71 25.09
C ARG A 442 -12.78 -24.63 24.18
N LEU A 443 -12.12 -25.61 23.57
CA LEU A 443 -12.79 -26.70 22.88
C LEU A 443 -13.73 -27.35 23.91
N HIS A 444 -15.02 -27.07 23.80
CA HIS A 444 -16.00 -27.82 24.53
C HIS A 444 -15.89 -29.28 24.03
N PRO A 445 -15.99 -30.30 24.90
CA PRO A 445 -15.86 -31.70 24.47
C PRO A 445 -16.83 -32.12 23.35
N ASN A 446 -17.91 -31.34 23.16
CA ASN A 446 -18.94 -31.58 22.15
C ASN A 446 -18.71 -30.84 20.82
N SER A 447 -17.72 -29.96 20.69
CA SER A 447 -17.45 -29.20 19.44
C SER A 447 -16.58 -29.93 18.42
N ILE A 448 -16.08 -31.13 18.74
CA ILE A 448 -15.30 -31.96 17.80
C ILE A 448 -16.17 -32.47 16.64
N THR A 449 -17.49 -32.52 16.82
CA THR A 449 -18.42 -32.96 15.77
C THR A 449 -18.65 -31.89 14.69
N ASP A 450 -18.55 -30.61 15.05
CA ASP A 450 -18.76 -29.49 14.10
C ASP A 450 -17.50 -29.13 13.31
N LEU A 451 -16.30 -29.35 13.87
CA LEU A 451 -15.02 -29.16 13.16
C LEU A 451 -14.79 -30.17 12.01
N HIS A 452 -15.46 -31.32 12.05
CA HIS A 452 -15.44 -32.28 10.94
C HIS A 452 -16.15 -31.74 9.68
N ALA A 453 -17.07 -30.77 9.81
CA ALA A 453 -17.74 -30.18 8.65
C ALA A 453 -16.87 -29.12 7.94
N THR A 454 -16.05 -28.38 8.69
CA THR A 454 -15.18 -27.33 8.12
C THR A 454 -13.89 -27.89 7.53
N ALA A 455 -13.33 -28.96 8.09
CA ALA A 455 -12.09 -29.57 7.59
C ALA A 455 -12.26 -30.33 6.25
N ILE A 456 -13.46 -30.85 5.96
CA ILE A 456 -13.73 -31.57 4.70
C ILE A 456 -13.83 -30.61 3.50
N SER A 457 -14.12 -29.32 3.72
CA SER A 457 -14.23 -28.35 2.63
C SER A 457 -12.89 -27.78 2.15
N MET A 458 -11.81 -27.88 2.94
CA MET A 458 -10.47 -27.41 2.54
C MET A 458 -9.59 -28.50 1.90
N THR A 459 -10.06 -29.76 1.82
CA THR A 459 -9.36 -30.82 1.07
C THR A 459 -9.88 -31.00 -0.36
N ALA A 460 -10.77 -30.11 -0.80
CA ALA A 460 -11.34 -30.09 -2.14
C ALA A 460 -11.35 -28.67 -2.72
N LEU A 461 -10.16 -28.05 -2.82
CA LEU A 461 -9.84 -26.98 -3.76
C LEU A 461 -8.40 -27.15 -4.23
#